data_AF-A0A645AUK9-F1
#
_entry.id   AF-A0A645AUK9-F1
#
_cell.length_a   1.000
_cell.length_b   1.000
_cell.length_c   1.000
_cell.angle_alpha   90.00
_cell.angle_beta   90.00
_cell.angle_gamma   90.00
#
_symmetry.space_group_name_H-M   'P 1'
#
loop_
_entity.id
_entity.type
_entity.pdbx_description
1 polymer ?
#
loop_
_entity_poly.entity_id
_entity_poly.type
_entity_poly.pdbx_seq_one_letter_code
_entity_poly.pdbx_strand_id
1 'polypeptide(L)'
;MDYDTLYGEYLVFEKSLKEKLKTVTKLQKSIAKQMESGDVFRSVSDTASLNQVGGEVESIAGEMHALLEGFDAREYLESGLFTEQLLAECAKKGVDVIGSFPVFEMFPYTVRIDVENQEVYVDRKKVSCLRPSALVSTIKGGQEKLYKASFNATQFANELAVAYDLALLSLNKPAGSDLYLTTLYKYLVPMSRFRKDYDQQSYAFDIARLFDNEMVEVKGGRSYQFGPSRNSNKTLRILDRSGAEHFLATIRFF
;
A
#
# COMPACT_ATOMS: atom_id res chain seq x y z
N MET A 1 -3.33 19.00 14.38
CA MET A 1 -4.69 18.56 14.01
C MET A 1 -4.57 17.20 13.34
N ASP A 2 -5.38 16.21 13.72
CA ASP A 2 -5.30 14.87 13.12
C ASP A 2 -6.00 14.82 11.76
N TYR A 3 -5.48 14.02 10.83
CA TYR A 3 -6.07 13.89 9.50
C TYR A 3 -7.53 13.40 9.54
N ASP A 4 -7.90 12.51 10.46
CA ASP A 4 -9.30 12.08 10.59
C ASP A 4 -10.23 13.18 11.12
N THR A 5 -9.71 14.15 11.88
CA THR A 5 -10.48 15.34 12.28
C THR A 5 -10.69 16.26 11.08
N LEU A 6 -9.61 16.52 10.31
CA LEU A 6 -9.69 17.27 9.05
C LEU A 6 -10.69 16.64 8.08
N TYR A 7 -10.64 15.31 7.93
CA TYR A 7 -11.53 14.56 7.07
C TYR A 7 -12.99 14.62 7.55
N GLY A 8 -13.22 14.56 8.86
CA GLY A 8 -14.55 14.71 9.45
C GLY A 8 -15.16 16.09 9.16
N GLU A 9 -14.39 17.16 9.34
CA GLU A 9 -14.81 18.53 9.03
C GLU A 9 -15.04 18.71 7.53
N TYR A 10 -14.15 18.17 6.69
CA TYR A 10 -14.33 18.14 5.24
C TYR A 10 -15.63 17.46 4.81
N LEU A 11 -16.00 16.32 5.41
CA LEU A 11 -17.23 15.60 5.07
C LEU A 11 -18.51 16.42 5.34
N VAL A 12 -18.48 17.27 6.38
CA VAL A 12 -19.60 18.19 6.66
C VAL A 12 -19.75 19.20 5.53
N PHE A 13 -18.63 19.78 5.08
CA PHE A 13 -18.61 20.69 3.94
C PHE A 13 -19.03 19.99 2.63
N GLU A 14 -18.53 18.78 2.36
CA GLU A 14 -18.92 18.00 1.17
C GLU A 14 -20.44 17.77 1.13
N LYS A 15 -21.03 17.39 2.26
CA LYS A 15 -22.48 17.16 2.36
C LYS A 15 -23.26 18.45 2.12
N SER A 16 -22.86 19.55 2.76
CA SER A 16 -23.48 20.87 2.60
C SER A 16 -23.39 21.35 1.15
N LEU A 17 -22.21 21.26 0.53
CA LEU A 17 -21.98 21.62 -0.86
C LEU A 17 -22.87 20.82 -1.81
N LYS A 18 -23.01 19.51 -1.58
CA LYS A 18 -23.86 18.63 -2.39
C LYS A 18 -25.35 19.00 -2.30
N GLU A 19 -25.82 19.39 -1.12
CA GLU A 19 -27.19 19.86 -0.92
C GLU A 19 -27.45 21.21 -1.61
N LYS A 20 -26.50 22.14 -1.52
CA LYS A 20 -26.59 23.44 -2.19
C LYS A 20 -26.51 23.32 -3.72
N LEU A 21 -25.63 22.48 -4.25
CA LEU A 21 -25.54 22.20 -5.70
C LEU A 21 -26.85 21.59 -6.26
N LYS A 22 -27.51 20.69 -5.51
CA LYS A 22 -28.85 20.20 -5.90
C LYS A 22 -29.87 21.32 -5.99
N THR A 23 -29.79 22.30 -5.09
CA THR A 23 -30.69 23.46 -5.07
C THR A 23 -30.42 24.41 -6.23
N VAL A 24 -29.15 24.70 -6.53
CA VAL A 24 -28.72 25.43 -7.74
C VAL A 24 -29.27 24.77 -9.01
N THR A 25 -29.14 23.44 -9.11
CA THR A 25 -29.62 22.69 -10.29
C THR A 25 -31.15 22.74 -10.41
N LYS A 26 -31.88 22.72 -9.28
CA LYS A 26 -33.34 22.86 -9.26
C LYS A 26 -33.78 24.26 -9.70
N LEU A 27 -33.15 25.30 -9.18
CA LEU A 27 -33.44 26.70 -9.53
C LEU A 27 -33.15 26.96 -11.01
N GLN A 28 -32.03 26.46 -11.53
CA GLN A 28 -31.69 26.56 -12.96
C GLN A 28 -32.76 25.94 -13.87
N LYS A 29 -33.29 24.76 -13.52
CA LYS A 29 -34.39 24.12 -14.25
C LYS A 29 -35.72 24.88 -14.11
N SER A 30 -35.99 25.44 -12.93
CA SER A 30 -37.19 26.25 -12.68
C SER A 30 -37.20 27.51 -13.54
N ILE A 31 -36.08 28.25 -13.56
CA ILE A 31 -35.89 29.45 -14.38
C ILE A 31 -36.08 29.12 -15.87
N ALA A 32 -35.47 28.05 -16.37
CA ALA A 32 -35.63 27.64 -17.77
C ALA A 32 -37.11 27.41 -18.14
N LYS A 33 -37.85 26.66 -17.30
CA LYS A 33 -39.27 26.40 -17.50
C LYS A 33 -40.14 27.66 -17.40
N GLN A 34 -39.82 28.54 -16.45
CA GLN A 34 -40.57 29.79 -16.25
C GLN A 34 -40.37 30.74 -17.44
N MET A 35 -39.16 30.80 -17.99
CA MET A 35 -38.87 31.56 -19.20
C MET A 35 -39.55 30.99 -20.45
N GLU A 36 -39.65 29.65 -20.58
CA GLU A 36 -40.48 29.02 -21.62
C GLU A 36 -41.97 29.41 -21.50
N SER A 37 -42.47 29.55 -20.27
CA SER A 37 -43.85 29.95 -20.00
C SER A 37 -44.11 31.46 -19.97
N GLY A 38 -43.06 32.29 -20.00
CA GLY A 38 -43.14 33.76 -19.93
C GLY A 38 -43.37 34.35 -18.53
N ASP A 39 -43.22 33.58 -17.45
CA ASP A 39 -43.38 34.06 -16.06
C ASP A 39 -42.10 34.76 -15.56
N VAL A 40 -41.95 36.02 -15.95
CA VAL A 40 -40.74 36.83 -15.67
C VAL A 40 -40.62 37.17 -14.17
N PHE A 41 -41.74 37.38 -13.46
CA PHE A 41 -41.69 37.75 -12.03
C PHE A 41 -41.15 36.61 -11.18
N ARG A 42 -41.62 35.37 -11.43
CA ARG A 42 -41.04 34.20 -10.77
C ARG A 42 -39.58 33.96 -11.17
N SER A 43 -39.24 34.21 -12.43
CA SER A 43 -37.84 34.08 -12.90
C SER A 43 -36.91 35.06 -12.19
N VAL A 44 -37.35 36.30 -11.92
CA VAL A 44 -36.60 37.29 -11.11
C VAL A 44 -36.43 36.82 -9.65
N SER A 45 -37.47 36.25 -9.06
CA SER A 45 -37.39 35.68 -7.70
C SER A 45 -36.44 34.48 -7.63
N ASP A 46 -36.53 33.57 -8.59
CA ASP A 46 -35.70 32.36 -8.65
C ASP A 46 -34.23 32.70 -8.94
N THR A 47 -33.96 33.72 -9.76
CA THR A 47 -32.59 34.23 -9.99
C THR A 47 -32.01 34.94 -8.76
N ALA A 48 -32.81 35.69 -8.01
CA ALA A 48 -32.37 36.25 -6.72
C ALA A 48 -32.01 35.13 -5.72
N SER A 49 -32.85 34.09 -5.65
CA SER A 49 -32.60 32.91 -4.82
C SER A 49 -31.35 32.14 -5.28
N LEU A 50 -31.11 32.07 -6.60
CA LEU A 50 -29.93 31.45 -7.18
C LEU A 50 -28.65 32.21 -6.79
N ASN A 51 -28.66 33.54 -6.83
CA ASN A 51 -27.53 34.36 -6.39
C ASN A 51 -27.23 34.17 -4.90
N GLN A 52 -28.26 34.09 -4.05
CA GLN A 52 -28.07 33.84 -2.62
C GLN A 52 -27.42 32.47 -2.38
N VAL A 53 -27.94 31.41 -2.99
CA VAL A 53 -27.36 30.07 -2.87
C VAL A 53 -25.95 30.01 -3.49
N GLY A 54 -25.69 30.79 -4.54
CA GLY A 54 -24.36 30.94 -5.12
C GLY A 54 -23.34 31.50 -4.13
N GLY A 55 -23.70 32.56 -3.40
CA GLY A 55 -22.83 33.13 -2.35
C GLY A 55 -22.58 32.15 -1.20
N GLU A 56 -23.57 31.33 -0.82
CA GLU A 56 -23.37 30.27 0.17
C GLU A 56 -22.40 29.18 -0.32
N VAL A 57 -22.47 28.79 -1.60
CA VAL A 57 -21.52 27.85 -2.21
C VAL A 57 -20.10 28.43 -2.22
N GLU A 58 -19.95 29.72 -2.52
CA GLU A 58 -18.68 30.42 -2.48
C GLU A 58 -18.09 30.47 -1.06
N SER A 59 -18.92 30.76 -0.05
CA SER A 59 -18.51 30.71 1.36
C SER A 59 -18.03 29.32 1.77
N ILE A 60 -18.79 28.27 1.43
CA ILE A 60 -18.42 26.88 1.72
C ILE A 60 -17.09 26.53 1.03
N ALA A 61 -16.89 26.93 -0.22
CA ALA A 61 -15.65 26.69 -0.94
C ALA A 61 -14.45 27.44 -0.30
N GLY A 62 -14.66 28.67 0.17
CA GLY A 62 -13.66 29.45 0.89
C GLY A 62 -13.29 28.83 2.24
N GLU A 63 -14.27 28.40 3.02
CA GLU A 63 -14.07 27.70 4.30
C GLU A 63 -13.35 26.36 4.11
N MET A 64 -13.72 25.59 3.07
CA MET A 64 -13.01 24.37 2.70
C MET A 64 -11.56 24.63 2.33
N HIS A 65 -11.29 25.70 1.58
CA HIS A 65 -9.92 26.05 1.21
C HIS A 65 -9.09 26.45 2.43
N ALA A 66 -9.63 27.30 3.30
CA ALA A 66 -8.97 27.73 4.53
C ALA A 66 -8.68 26.55 5.47
N LEU A 67 -9.62 25.60 5.57
CA LEU A 67 -9.43 24.38 6.35
C LEU A 67 -8.26 23.53 5.82
N LEU A 68 -8.18 23.35 4.50
CA LEU A 68 -7.13 22.56 3.86
C LEU A 68 -5.76 23.26 3.90
N GLU A 69 -5.73 24.58 3.77
CA GLU A 69 -4.49 25.38 3.88
C GLU A 69 -3.98 25.44 5.33
N GLY A 70 -4.89 25.43 6.31
CA GLY A 70 -4.54 25.37 7.73
C GLY A 70 -3.96 24.03 8.21
N PHE A 71 -3.96 23.00 7.37
CA PHE A 71 -3.40 21.69 7.74
C PHE A 71 -1.88 21.65 7.50
N ASP A 72 -1.11 21.71 8.59
CA ASP A 72 0.33 21.50 8.53
C ASP A 72 0.68 20.01 8.42
N ALA A 73 0.87 19.57 7.18
CA ALA A 73 1.28 18.20 6.89
C ALA A 73 2.68 17.84 7.42
N ARG A 74 3.59 18.82 7.61
CA ARG A 74 4.93 18.54 8.16
C ARG A 74 4.83 18.28 9.65
N GLU A 75 4.18 19.17 10.38
CA GLU A 75 3.98 19.01 11.83
C GLU A 75 3.24 17.70 12.12
N TYR A 76 2.26 17.33 11.29
CA TYR A 76 1.54 16.06 11.43
C TYR A 76 2.42 14.81 11.22
N LEU A 77 3.42 14.86 10.33
CA LEU A 77 4.37 13.76 10.13
C LEU A 77 5.47 13.77 11.20
N GLU A 78 5.97 14.93 11.61
CA GLU A 78 7.05 15.10 12.59
C GLU A 78 6.60 14.79 14.02
N SER A 79 5.36 15.16 14.37
CA SER A 79 4.78 14.91 15.69
C SER A 79 4.59 13.43 16.02
N GLY A 80 4.72 12.53 15.04
CA GLY A 80 4.55 11.10 15.22
C GLY A 80 3.08 10.63 15.26
N LEU A 81 2.12 11.56 15.25
CA LEU A 81 0.68 11.25 15.23
C LEU A 81 0.30 10.35 14.05
N PHE A 82 0.87 10.60 12.87
CA PHE A 82 0.71 9.74 11.71
C PHE A 82 1.17 8.30 11.99
N THR A 83 2.31 8.13 12.67
CA THR A 83 2.87 6.81 12.99
C THR A 83 1.99 6.07 13.99
N GLU A 84 1.50 6.74 15.03
CA GLU A 84 0.60 6.14 16.02
C GLU A 84 -0.71 5.66 15.39
N GLN A 85 -1.33 6.51 14.56
CA GLN A 85 -2.55 6.16 13.84
C GLN A 85 -2.31 5.02 12.83
N LEU A 86 -1.15 5.00 12.17
CA LEU A 86 -0.76 3.93 11.26
C LEU A 86 -0.66 2.59 11.99
N LEU A 87 0.04 2.54 13.12
CA LEU A 87 0.18 1.32 13.92
C LEU A 87 -1.17 0.84 14.46
N ALA A 88 -2.03 1.76 14.92
CA ALA A 88 -3.38 1.42 15.37
C ALA A 88 -4.26 0.84 14.25
N GLU A 89 -4.21 1.42 13.05
CA GLU A 89 -4.95 0.91 11.88
C GLU A 89 -4.40 -0.42 11.37
N CYS A 90 -3.09 -0.62 11.42
CA CYS A 90 -2.45 -1.90 11.12
C CYS A 90 -2.91 -3.00 12.08
N ALA A 91 -2.91 -2.72 13.39
CA ALA A 91 -3.38 -3.66 14.40
C ALA A 91 -4.86 -4.05 14.19
N LYS A 92 -5.73 -3.08 13.86
CA LYS A 92 -7.15 -3.35 13.56
C LYS A 92 -7.34 -4.21 12.31
N LYS A 93 -6.51 -4.02 11.28
CA LYS A 93 -6.65 -4.69 9.99
C LYS A 93 -5.88 -6.01 9.91
N GLY A 94 -5.13 -6.37 10.95
CA GLY A 94 -4.28 -7.57 10.99
C GLY A 94 -3.12 -7.48 10.02
N VAL A 95 -2.53 -6.29 9.85
CA VAL A 95 -1.31 -6.09 9.06
C VAL A 95 -0.14 -6.04 10.03
N ASP A 96 0.77 -6.99 9.94
CA ASP A 96 1.95 -7.02 10.81
C ASP A 96 2.95 -5.94 10.40
N VAL A 97 3.36 -5.12 11.38
CA VAL A 97 4.30 -4.01 11.18
C VAL A 97 5.52 -4.24 12.04
N ILE A 98 6.70 -4.16 11.42
CA ILE A 98 7.99 -4.15 12.13
C ILE A 98 8.76 -2.91 11.67
N GLY A 99 9.60 -2.37 12.53
CA GLY A 99 10.47 -1.24 12.21
C GLY A 99 10.21 -0.04 13.08
N SER A 100 10.94 1.03 12.79
CA SER A 100 10.88 2.29 13.49
C SER A 100 10.88 3.42 12.49
N PHE A 101 10.23 4.52 12.85
CA PHE A 101 10.22 5.72 12.03
C PHE A 101 11.65 6.07 11.54
N PRO A 102 11.86 6.34 10.23
CA PRO A 102 10.86 6.56 9.19
C PRO A 102 10.51 5.33 8.32
N VAL A 103 11.04 4.13 8.62
CA VAL A 103 10.90 2.93 7.78
C VAL A 103 10.15 1.83 8.52
N PHE A 104 9.02 1.43 7.95
CA PHE A 104 8.17 0.35 8.44
C PHE A 104 8.12 -0.78 7.42
N GLU A 105 8.26 -2.01 7.87
CA GLU A 105 8.11 -3.22 7.07
C GLU A 105 6.73 -3.83 7.32
N MET A 106 5.88 -3.78 6.29
CA MET A 106 4.53 -4.33 6.25
C MET A 106 4.46 -5.42 5.18
N PHE A 107 4.96 -6.61 5.50
CA PHE A 107 5.21 -7.67 4.52
C PHE A 107 4.03 -7.91 3.55
N PRO A 108 4.27 -7.99 2.23
CA PRO A 108 5.57 -7.94 1.57
C PRO A 108 6.09 -6.53 1.29
N TYR A 109 5.35 -5.48 1.65
CA TYR A 109 5.69 -4.08 1.35
C TYR A 109 6.59 -3.44 2.41
N THR A 110 7.37 -2.46 1.98
CA THR A 110 8.07 -1.49 2.83
C THR A 110 7.42 -0.13 2.70
N VAL A 111 7.15 0.51 3.84
CA VAL A 111 6.59 1.85 3.91
C VAL A 111 7.67 2.77 4.46
N ARG A 112 8.16 3.71 3.65
CA ARG A 112 9.09 4.76 4.07
C ARG A 112 8.37 6.10 4.08
N ILE A 113 8.43 6.80 5.20
CA ILE A 113 7.86 8.13 5.36
C ILE A 113 8.94 9.17 5.07
N ASP A 114 8.65 10.11 4.17
CA ASP A 114 9.54 11.19 3.78
C ASP A 114 8.93 12.51 4.24
N VAL A 115 9.44 13.04 5.35
CA VAL A 115 8.92 14.25 6.00
C VAL A 115 9.18 15.50 5.16
N GLU A 116 10.35 15.59 4.54
CA GLU A 116 10.78 16.77 3.76
C GLU A 116 9.85 16.99 2.57
N ASN A 117 9.52 15.90 1.85
CA ASN A 117 8.64 15.94 0.69
C ASN A 117 7.16 15.73 1.05
N GLN A 118 6.83 15.45 2.32
CA GLN A 118 5.48 15.09 2.79
C GLN A 118 4.89 13.89 2.04
N GLU A 119 5.74 12.92 1.71
CA GLU A 119 5.39 11.79 0.84
C GLU A 119 5.59 10.47 1.56
N VAL A 120 4.72 9.51 1.25
CA VAL A 120 4.89 8.12 1.71
C VAL A 120 5.30 7.28 0.53
N TYR A 121 6.40 6.54 0.68
CA TYR A 121 6.85 5.58 -0.30
C TYR A 121 6.41 4.20 0.12
N VAL A 122 5.73 3.49 -0.79
CA VAL A 122 5.50 2.05 -0.69
C VAL A 122 6.47 1.39 -1.65
N ASP A 123 7.48 0.73 -1.10
CA ASP A 123 8.69 0.22 -1.74
C ASP A 123 9.45 1.31 -2.50
N ARG A 124 9.22 1.39 -3.81
CA ARG A 124 9.80 2.36 -4.74
C ARG A 124 8.76 3.30 -5.32
N LYS A 125 7.47 3.09 -5.01
CA LYS A 125 6.37 3.88 -5.55
C LYS A 125 6.00 4.98 -4.57
N LYS A 126 5.99 6.21 -5.09
CA LYS A 126 5.46 7.38 -4.38
C LYS A 126 3.95 7.24 -4.25
N VAL A 127 3.46 7.33 -3.02
CA VAL A 127 2.04 7.38 -2.68
C VAL A 127 1.80 8.68 -1.92
N SER A 128 1.13 9.63 -2.57
CA SER A 128 0.68 10.85 -1.90
C SER A 128 -0.56 10.53 -1.07
N CYS A 129 -0.36 9.97 0.11
CA CYS A 129 -1.42 9.64 1.04
C CYS A 129 -0.98 9.98 2.46
N LEU A 130 -1.62 11.00 3.05
CA LEU A 130 -1.42 11.41 4.44
C LEU A 130 -2.46 10.80 5.38
N ARG A 131 -3.31 9.91 4.86
CA ARG A 131 -4.34 9.20 5.65
C ARG A 131 -3.89 7.77 5.95
N PRO A 132 -3.53 7.45 7.21
CA PRO A 132 -3.07 6.11 7.58
C PRO A 132 -4.07 5.00 7.24
N SER A 133 -5.36 5.21 7.51
CA SER A 133 -6.40 4.20 7.25
C SER A 133 -6.53 3.84 5.76
N ALA A 134 -6.36 4.80 4.85
CA ALA A 134 -6.38 4.56 3.40
C ALA A 134 -5.11 3.84 2.92
N LEU A 135 -3.96 4.19 3.50
CA LEU A 135 -2.69 3.52 3.23
C LEU A 135 -2.76 2.03 3.60
N VAL A 136 -3.19 1.71 4.83
CA VAL A 136 -3.31 0.32 5.29
C VAL A 136 -4.33 -0.47 4.47
N SER A 137 -5.46 0.15 4.08
CA SER A 137 -6.42 -0.50 3.16
C SER A 137 -5.80 -0.84 1.80
N THR A 138 -4.99 0.06 1.25
CA THR A 138 -4.29 -0.15 -0.02
C THR A 138 -3.28 -1.30 0.09
N ILE A 139 -2.52 -1.34 1.19
CA ILE A 139 -1.53 -2.39 1.48
C ILE A 139 -2.22 -3.75 1.62
N LYS A 140 -3.29 -3.84 2.42
CA LYS A 140 -4.07 -5.07 2.59
C LYS A 140 -4.71 -5.55 1.28
N GLY A 141 -5.29 -4.64 0.50
CA GLY A 141 -5.81 -4.96 -0.82
C GLY A 141 -4.73 -5.43 -1.80
N GLY A 142 -3.51 -4.91 -1.68
CA GLY A 142 -2.33 -5.38 -2.41
C GLY A 142 -1.92 -6.79 -2.00
N GLN A 143 -1.82 -7.05 -0.69
CA GLN A 143 -1.56 -8.38 -0.13
C GLN A 143 -2.58 -9.40 -0.62
N GLU A 144 -3.89 -9.11 -0.52
CA GLU A 144 -4.94 -10.03 -0.97
C GLU A 144 -4.87 -10.34 -2.47
N LYS A 145 -4.58 -9.33 -3.31
CA LYS A 145 -4.39 -9.52 -4.75
C LYS A 145 -3.19 -10.41 -5.03
N LEU A 146 -2.09 -10.15 -4.32
CA LEU A 146 -0.90 -10.97 -4.40
C LEU A 146 -1.28 -12.41 -4.03
N TYR A 147 -1.84 -12.66 -2.83
CA TYR A 147 -2.31 -13.99 -2.38
C TYR A 147 -3.25 -14.71 -3.34
N LYS A 148 -4.11 -13.99 -4.07
CA LYS A 148 -5.02 -14.56 -5.08
C LYS A 148 -4.34 -14.85 -6.43
N ALA A 149 -3.18 -14.29 -6.72
CA ALA A 149 -2.47 -14.55 -7.96
C ALA A 149 -1.99 -16.02 -8.02
N SER A 150 -2.23 -16.68 -9.15
CA SER A 150 -1.81 -18.06 -9.37
C SER A 150 -0.30 -18.19 -9.25
N PHE A 151 0.16 -18.93 -8.24
CA PHE A 151 1.58 -19.22 -8.03
C PHE A 151 1.87 -20.67 -8.44
N ASN A 152 2.77 -20.85 -9.40
CA ASN A 152 3.21 -22.17 -9.82
C ASN A 152 4.43 -22.59 -8.99
N ALA A 153 4.17 -23.17 -7.82
CA ALA A 153 5.21 -23.54 -6.85
C ALA A 153 6.24 -24.52 -7.44
N THR A 154 5.82 -25.45 -8.30
CA THR A 154 6.71 -26.42 -8.96
C THR A 154 7.67 -25.74 -9.93
N GLN A 155 7.19 -24.77 -10.71
CA GLN A 155 8.06 -24.03 -11.63
C GLN A 155 9.10 -23.20 -10.86
N PHE A 156 8.67 -22.48 -9.83
CA PHE A 156 9.56 -21.68 -9.00
C PHE A 156 10.61 -22.55 -8.28
N ALA A 157 10.21 -23.70 -7.73
CA ALA A 157 11.15 -24.62 -7.08
C ALA A 157 12.21 -25.18 -8.05
N ASN A 158 11.84 -25.43 -9.31
CA ASN A 158 12.79 -25.82 -10.36
C ASN A 158 13.77 -24.69 -10.70
N GLU A 159 13.29 -23.45 -10.83
CA GLU A 159 14.13 -22.28 -11.08
C GLU A 159 15.10 -22.02 -9.91
N LEU A 160 14.64 -22.18 -8.67
CA LEU A 160 15.48 -22.12 -7.46
C LEU A 160 16.56 -23.20 -7.46
N ALA A 161 16.24 -24.44 -7.85
CA ALA A 161 17.21 -25.52 -7.91
C ALA A 161 18.30 -25.27 -8.95
N VAL A 162 17.94 -24.73 -10.13
CA VAL A 162 18.93 -24.33 -11.15
C VAL A 162 19.82 -23.19 -10.63
N ALA A 163 19.23 -22.18 -9.98
CA ALA A 163 19.99 -21.09 -9.38
C ALA A 163 20.93 -21.58 -8.25
N TYR A 164 20.49 -22.58 -7.48
CA TYR A 164 21.29 -23.21 -6.43
C TYR A 164 22.48 -23.98 -7.01
N ASP A 165 22.28 -24.78 -8.06
CA ASP A 165 23.36 -25.51 -8.73
C ASP A 165 24.41 -24.53 -9.32
N LEU A 166 23.96 -23.44 -9.94
CA LEU A 166 24.85 -22.38 -10.42
C LEU A 166 25.61 -21.69 -9.28
N ALA A 167 24.94 -21.43 -8.15
CA ALA A 167 25.58 -20.83 -6.99
C ALA A 167 26.64 -21.76 -6.37
N LEU A 168 26.37 -23.07 -6.25
CA LEU A 168 27.33 -24.07 -5.78
C LEU A 168 28.58 -24.13 -6.67
N LEU A 169 28.39 -24.16 -8.00
CA LEU A 169 29.48 -24.16 -8.97
C LEU A 169 30.34 -22.89 -8.86
N SER A 170 29.71 -21.72 -8.72
CA SER A 170 30.45 -20.46 -8.60
C SER A 170 31.17 -20.28 -7.26
N LEU A 171 30.67 -20.89 -6.18
CA LEU A 171 31.22 -20.78 -4.83
C LEU A 171 32.16 -21.93 -4.47
N ASN A 172 32.40 -22.88 -5.40
CA ASN A 172 33.19 -24.11 -5.17
C ASN A 172 32.77 -24.86 -3.89
N LYS A 173 31.46 -24.98 -3.66
CA LYS A 173 30.92 -25.67 -2.49
C LYS A 173 30.43 -27.08 -2.84
N PRO A 174 30.56 -28.06 -1.93
CA PRO A 174 30.05 -29.40 -2.17
C PRO A 174 28.52 -29.42 -2.26
N ALA A 175 27.98 -30.39 -3.01
CA ALA A 175 26.55 -30.62 -3.13
C ALA A 175 25.90 -30.79 -1.75
N GLY A 176 24.74 -30.19 -1.56
CA GLY A 176 24.06 -30.15 -0.27
C GLY A 176 24.71 -29.21 0.76
N SER A 177 25.39 -28.14 0.34
CA SER A 177 25.81 -27.07 1.27
C SER A 177 24.70 -26.06 1.52
N ASP A 178 24.53 -25.61 2.76
CA ASP A 178 23.60 -24.52 3.06
C ASP A 178 24.01 -23.23 2.34
N LEU A 179 23.11 -22.70 1.50
CA LEU A 179 23.27 -21.42 0.81
C LEU A 179 22.30 -20.39 1.36
N TYR A 180 22.78 -19.16 1.51
CA TYR A 180 21.92 -18.05 1.92
C TYR A 180 20.94 -17.69 0.81
N LEU A 181 19.66 -17.52 1.17
CA LEU A 181 18.60 -17.11 0.26
C LEU A 181 18.89 -15.73 -0.37
N THR A 182 19.54 -14.83 0.37
CA THR A 182 19.99 -13.51 -0.13
C THR A 182 21.10 -13.62 -1.19
N THR A 183 21.94 -14.65 -1.10
CA THR A 183 22.93 -14.96 -2.12
C THR A 183 22.25 -15.59 -3.33
N LEU A 184 21.32 -16.53 -3.11
CA LEU A 184 20.55 -17.19 -4.18
C LEU A 184 19.77 -16.19 -5.04
N TYR A 185 19.17 -15.18 -4.43
CA TYR A 185 18.49 -14.08 -5.12
C TYR A 185 19.37 -13.40 -6.19
N LYS A 186 20.69 -13.26 -5.94
CA LYS A 186 21.62 -12.66 -6.91
C LYS A 186 21.84 -13.52 -8.16
N TYR A 187 21.73 -14.84 -8.02
CA TYR A 187 21.87 -15.81 -9.11
C TYR A 187 20.55 -16.04 -9.85
N LEU A 188 19.42 -15.93 -9.14
CA LEU A 188 18.09 -16.04 -9.73
C LEU A 188 17.74 -14.81 -10.59
N VAL A 189 18.24 -13.62 -10.19
CA VAL A 189 18.07 -12.37 -10.95
C VAL A 189 19.44 -11.82 -11.39
N PRO A 190 20.08 -12.43 -12.40
CA PRO A 190 21.44 -12.07 -12.79
C PRO A 190 21.52 -10.68 -13.46
N MET A 191 20.44 -10.17 -14.06
CA MET A 191 20.43 -8.88 -14.78
C MET A 191 19.70 -7.76 -14.04
N SER A 192 20.34 -6.57 -14.02
CA SER A 192 19.86 -5.35 -13.35
C SER A 192 18.42 -4.94 -13.72
N ARG A 193 17.99 -5.17 -14.97
CA ARG A 193 16.61 -4.87 -15.41
C ARG A 193 15.58 -5.72 -14.68
N PHE A 194 15.84 -7.01 -14.50
CA PHE A 194 14.92 -7.90 -13.79
C PHE A 194 14.89 -7.63 -12.28
N ARG A 195 15.92 -7.00 -11.68
CA ARG A 195 15.88 -6.52 -10.28
C ARG A 195 15.00 -5.28 -10.06
N LYS A 196 14.59 -4.61 -11.15
CA LYS A 196 13.56 -3.56 -11.07
C LYS A 196 12.16 -4.15 -10.99
N ASP A 197 11.92 -5.24 -11.72
CA ASP A 197 10.60 -5.86 -11.85
C ASP A 197 10.36 -6.97 -10.82
N TYR A 198 11.43 -7.57 -10.29
CA TYR A 198 11.40 -8.59 -9.25
C TYR A 198 12.37 -8.20 -8.14
N ASP A 199 11.84 -7.67 -7.04
CA ASP A 199 12.62 -7.22 -5.88
C ASP A 199 12.75 -8.30 -4.80
N GLN A 200 13.58 -8.03 -3.79
CA GLN A 200 13.87 -8.97 -2.71
C GLN A 200 12.62 -9.30 -1.88
N GLN A 201 11.63 -8.41 -1.86
CA GLN A 201 10.34 -8.59 -1.19
C GLN A 201 9.41 -9.51 -1.95
N SER A 202 9.29 -9.33 -3.27
CA SER A 202 8.58 -10.26 -4.15
C SER A 202 9.20 -11.66 -4.06
N TYR A 203 10.53 -11.73 -4.00
CA TYR A 203 11.25 -12.98 -3.74
C TYR A 203 10.95 -13.58 -2.37
N ALA A 204 10.94 -12.77 -1.30
CA ALA A 204 10.56 -13.23 0.05
C ALA A 204 9.12 -13.79 0.07
N PHE A 205 8.21 -13.14 -0.65
CA PHE A 205 6.82 -13.53 -0.78
C PHE A 205 6.64 -14.84 -1.57
N ASP A 206 7.41 -15.05 -2.63
CA ASP A 206 7.39 -16.32 -3.36
C ASP A 206 8.01 -17.47 -2.56
N ILE A 207 9.04 -17.20 -1.74
CA ILE A 207 9.55 -18.19 -0.78
C ILE A 207 8.49 -18.50 0.28
N ALA A 208 7.77 -17.49 0.78
CA ALA A 208 6.66 -17.70 1.73
C ALA A 208 5.63 -18.68 1.17
N ARG A 209 5.21 -18.44 -0.07
CA ARG A 209 4.28 -19.35 -0.77
C ARG A 209 4.83 -20.73 -1.00
N LEU A 210 6.13 -20.84 -1.26
CA LEU A 210 6.79 -22.14 -1.43
C LEU A 210 6.85 -22.89 -0.09
N PHE A 211 7.12 -22.19 1.01
CA PHE A 211 7.13 -22.72 2.36
C PHE A 211 5.74 -23.26 2.75
N ASP A 212 4.68 -22.50 2.48
CA ASP A 212 3.29 -22.87 2.80
C ASP A 212 2.79 -24.10 2.01
N ASN A 213 3.43 -24.44 0.89
CA ASN A 213 3.02 -25.58 0.06
C ASN A 213 3.61 -26.92 0.52
N GLU A 214 4.41 -26.94 1.60
CA GLU A 214 5.05 -28.04 2.36
C GLU A 214 5.68 -29.25 1.62
N MET A 215 5.36 -29.54 0.36
CA MET A 215 5.94 -30.62 -0.43
C MET A 215 5.84 -30.28 -1.92
N VAL A 216 6.85 -29.60 -2.44
CA VAL A 216 7.03 -29.46 -3.89
C VAL A 216 8.19 -30.35 -4.31
N GLU A 217 7.88 -31.49 -4.92
CA GLU A 217 8.90 -32.30 -5.58
C GLU A 217 9.46 -31.53 -6.78
N VAL A 218 10.75 -31.26 -6.73
CA VAL A 218 11.49 -30.63 -7.83
C VAL A 218 11.79 -31.69 -8.89
N LYS A 219 11.87 -31.29 -10.17
CA LYS A 219 12.23 -32.20 -11.25
C LYS A 219 13.51 -32.96 -10.90
N GLY A 220 13.43 -34.29 -10.88
CA GLY A 220 14.53 -35.17 -10.49
C GLY A 220 14.41 -35.76 -9.09
N GLY A 221 13.29 -35.58 -8.37
CA GLY A 221 13.07 -36.17 -7.05
C GLY A 221 13.87 -35.48 -5.94
N ARG A 222 14.38 -34.27 -6.21
CA ARG A 222 15.14 -33.48 -5.24
C ARG A 222 14.19 -32.87 -4.22
N SER A 223 14.55 -32.98 -2.96
CA SER A 223 13.87 -32.31 -1.85
C SER A 223 14.66 -31.09 -1.41
N TYR A 224 14.00 -30.11 -0.81
CA TYR A 224 14.66 -28.95 -0.24
C TYR A 224 14.29 -28.80 1.23
N GLN A 225 15.23 -28.28 2.01
CA GLN A 225 15.02 -27.93 3.40
C GLN A 225 15.45 -26.48 3.61
N PHE A 226 14.56 -25.69 4.22
CA PHE A 226 14.91 -24.36 4.70
C PHE A 226 15.52 -24.45 6.09
N GLY A 227 16.60 -23.70 6.31
CA GLY A 227 17.30 -23.61 7.58
C GLY A 227 17.09 -22.25 8.26
N PRO A 228 16.88 -22.23 9.59
CA PRO A 228 16.94 -21.00 10.36
C PRO A 228 18.40 -20.50 10.44
N SER A 229 18.61 -19.19 10.47
CA SER A 229 19.94 -18.60 10.71
C SER A 229 20.02 -17.97 12.09
N ARG A 230 21.21 -18.06 12.70
CA ARG A 230 21.61 -17.34 13.91
C ARG A 230 21.93 -15.85 13.67
N ASN A 231 22.00 -15.43 12.41
CA ASN A 231 22.43 -14.10 11.98
C ASN A 231 21.25 -13.32 11.41
N SER A 232 20.74 -12.33 12.18
CA SER A 232 19.54 -11.53 11.88
C SER A 232 19.67 -10.68 10.62
N ASN A 233 20.88 -10.27 10.23
CA ASN A 233 21.11 -9.42 9.06
C ASN A 233 20.96 -10.14 7.70
N LYS A 234 20.75 -11.47 7.69
CA LYS A 234 20.61 -12.27 6.45
C LYS A 234 19.35 -13.13 6.40
N THR A 235 18.44 -12.95 7.34
CA THR A 235 17.15 -13.65 7.37
C THR A 235 16.13 -12.92 6.48
N LEU A 236 15.40 -13.68 5.66
CA LEU A 236 14.18 -13.23 5.01
C LEU A 236 13.02 -13.51 5.96
N ARG A 237 12.27 -12.45 6.29
CA ARG A 237 11.01 -12.57 7.00
C ARG A 237 9.95 -13.08 6.02
N ILE A 238 9.22 -14.07 6.47
CA ILE A 238 8.15 -14.74 5.75
C ILE A 238 6.96 -14.83 6.69
N LEU A 239 5.77 -14.58 6.16
CA LEU A 239 4.52 -14.87 6.85
C LEU A 239 3.88 -16.07 6.18
N ASP A 240 3.61 -17.09 6.98
CA ASP A 240 2.81 -18.25 6.55
C ASP A 240 1.33 -17.85 6.40
N ARG A 241 0.52 -18.67 5.72
CA ARG A 241 -0.95 -18.55 5.61
C ARG A 241 -1.66 -18.35 6.94
N SER A 242 -1.07 -18.86 8.03
CA SER A 242 -1.57 -18.71 9.39
C SER A 242 -1.28 -17.34 10.03
N GLY A 243 -0.49 -16.49 9.37
CA GLY A 243 0.05 -15.25 9.94
C GLY A 243 1.22 -15.48 10.89
N ALA A 244 1.76 -16.71 10.96
CA ALA A 244 2.94 -17.00 11.77
C ALA A 244 4.22 -16.48 11.09
N GLU A 245 5.05 -15.80 11.86
CA GLU A 245 6.31 -15.24 11.38
C GLU A 245 7.41 -16.30 11.37
N HIS A 246 8.03 -16.49 10.20
CA HIS A 246 9.19 -17.35 10.02
C HIS A 246 10.37 -16.56 9.46
N PHE A 247 11.54 -16.73 10.09
CA PHE A 247 12.80 -16.16 9.62
C PHE A 247 13.62 -17.25 8.93
N LEU A 248 13.53 -17.31 7.60
CA LEU A 248 14.30 -18.25 6.79
C LEU A 248 15.58 -17.58 6.30
N ALA A 249 16.68 -18.31 6.28
CA ALA A 249 17.95 -17.73 5.86
C ALA A 249 18.75 -18.60 4.92
N THR A 250 18.69 -19.92 5.11
CA THR A 250 19.38 -20.86 4.24
C THR A 250 18.40 -21.79 3.56
N ILE A 251 18.79 -22.26 2.38
CA ILE A 251 18.14 -23.36 1.68
C ILE A 251 19.20 -24.40 1.33
N ARG A 252 18.80 -25.66 1.43
CA ARG A 252 19.59 -26.82 1.06
C ARG A 252 18.74 -27.70 0.16
N PHE A 253 19.28 -28.07 -1.01
CA PHE A 253 18.68 -29.10 -1.86
C PHE A 253 19.43 -30.43 -1.68
N PHE A 254 18.68 -31.52 -1.68
CA PHE A 254 19.16 -32.92 -1.61
C PHE A 254 19.01 -33.60 -2.98
#